data_AF-A0A1C4ZQ69-F1
#
_entry.id   AF-A0A1C4ZQ69-F1
#
_cell.length_a   1.000
_cell.length_b   1.000
_cell.length_c   1.000
_cell.angle_alpha   90.00
_cell.angle_beta   90.00
_cell.angle_gamma   90.00
#
_symmetry.space_group_name_H-M   'P 1'
#
loop_
_entity.id
_entity.type
_entity.pdbx_description
1 polymer ?
#
loop_
_entity_poly.entity_id
_entity_poly.type
_entity_poly.pdbx_seq_one_letter_code
_entity_poly.pdbx_strand_id
1 'polypeptide(L)'
;MPDVGPTAVLPRRPLTVGELLDSAVLLLRAQGRVLIPLGVLLAAGEQLLLYPLRRLAEAVPPVWWSESGSFPLWWQLLAVGAAGEAVSVLLLGNPAARAAGAALLGRRAGVGELLRPAGARWGVTLLLAPAVGLLMLVTALLGPAWLVGWGLLGSVAAAVALDRVPGLSAVPRAVRLAVRGRAAAVRLLGYLGWWVLRVGLALGLFFGVESLHLVDLTDPAVRTTAAMIAWGAVNSVAYPALACLDAVNHLDTRMRTEGLDIQLARTPAGLVAAGLPAVDR
;
A
#
# COMPACT_ATOMS: atom_id res chain seq x y z
N MET A 1 13.55 1.95 37.56
CA MET A 1 12.43 2.21 36.63
C MET A 1 12.51 1.14 35.56
N PRO A 2 11.43 0.42 35.22
CA PRO A 2 11.52 -0.51 34.10
C PRO A 2 11.73 0.32 32.84
N ASP A 3 12.82 0.05 32.13
CA ASP A 3 13.08 0.63 30.82
C ASP A 3 11.84 0.43 29.95
N VAL A 4 11.17 1.52 29.60
CA VAL A 4 10.17 1.51 28.55
C VAL A 4 10.96 1.27 27.28
N GLY A 5 11.14 0.00 26.93
CA GLY A 5 11.83 -0.42 25.72
C GLY A 5 11.26 0.35 24.52
N PRO A 6 12.08 0.60 23.49
CA PRO A 6 11.67 1.40 22.33
C PRO A 6 10.30 0.92 21.86
N THR A 7 9.32 1.83 21.86
CA THR A 7 7.90 1.57 21.59
C THR A 7 7.77 0.49 20.53
N ALA A 8 7.36 -0.71 20.95
CA ALA A 8 7.28 -1.86 20.06
C ALA A 8 6.29 -1.52 18.94
N VAL A 9 6.80 -1.37 17.72
CA VAL A 9 6.00 -0.96 16.54
C VAL A 9 4.85 -1.92 16.27
N LEU A 10 4.95 -3.18 16.72
CA LEU A 10 3.83 -4.12 16.78
C LEU A 10 3.86 -4.92 18.09
N PRO A 11 2.85 -4.81 18.96
CA PRO A 11 2.71 -5.71 20.09
C PRO A 11 2.22 -7.10 19.63
N ARG A 12 2.56 -8.13 20.40
CA ARG A 12 2.14 -9.53 20.16
C ARG A 12 0.73 -9.79 20.71
N ARG A 13 -0.22 -8.92 20.37
CA ARG A 13 -1.62 -9.04 20.74
C ARG A 13 -2.50 -8.48 19.63
N PRO A 14 -3.77 -8.89 19.55
CA PRO A 14 -4.73 -8.26 18.65
C PRO A 14 -4.90 -6.77 18.96
N LEU A 15 -4.86 -5.92 17.92
CA LEU A 15 -4.87 -4.46 18.02
C LEU A 15 -6.26 -3.86 17.82
N THR A 16 -6.55 -2.67 18.32
CA THR A 16 -7.72 -1.88 17.90
C THR A 16 -7.50 -1.25 16.51
N VAL A 17 -8.54 -0.73 15.87
CA VAL A 17 -8.39 -0.08 14.55
C VAL A 17 -7.46 1.13 14.63
N GLY A 18 -7.56 1.94 15.70
CA GLY A 18 -6.66 3.06 15.93
C GLY A 18 -5.20 2.63 16.11
N GLU A 19 -4.96 1.59 16.92
CA GLU A 19 -3.61 1.05 17.11
C GLU A 19 -3.03 0.44 15.82
N LEU A 20 -3.86 -0.12 14.93
CA LEU A 20 -3.41 -0.61 13.61
C LEU A 20 -2.90 0.54 12.73
N LEU A 21 -3.65 1.65 12.69
CA LEU A 21 -3.27 2.83 11.92
C LEU A 21 -1.99 3.46 12.47
N ASP A 22 -1.88 3.59 13.80
CA ASP A 22 -0.67 4.12 14.44
C ASP A 22 0.54 3.20 14.19
N SER A 23 0.38 1.89 14.34
CA SER A 23 1.45 0.91 14.06
C SER A 23 1.91 0.98 12.60
N ALA A 24 1.00 1.19 11.65
CA ALA A 24 1.34 1.36 10.24
C ALA A 24 2.17 2.64 10.00
N VAL A 25 1.81 3.75 10.64
CA VAL A 25 2.55 5.02 10.56
C VAL A 25 3.93 4.90 11.24
N LEU A 26 4.00 4.26 12.41
CA LEU A 26 5.27 3.98 13.10
C LEU A 26 6.18 3.08 12.27
N LEU A 27 5.62 2.09 11.59
CA LEU A 27 6.36 1.22 10.69
C LEU A 27 6.92 1.99 9.48
N LEU A 28 6.08 2.85 8.87
CA LEU A 28 6.51 3.73 7.78
C LEU A 28 7.63 4.66 8.25
N ARG A 29 7.49 5.29 9.41
CA ARG A 29 8.52 6.16 10.00
C ARG A 29 9.83 5.41 10.26
N ALA A 30 9.73 4.17 10.75
CA ALA A 30 10.90 3.33 11.01
C ALA A 30 11.63 2.92 9.73
N GLN A 31 10.91 2.77 8.60
CA GLN A 31 11.45 2.27 7.34
C GLN A 31 11.37 3.27 6.17
N GLY A 32 11.17 4.54 6.48
CA GLY A 32 10.98 5.59 5.48
C GLY A 32 12.16 5.72 4.51
N ARG A 33 13.38 5.40 4.96
CA ARG A 33 14.59 5.37 4.12
C ARG A 33 14.52 4.40 2.94
N VAL A 34 13.64 3.40 3.00
CA VAL A 34 13.42 2.43 1.91
C VAL A 34 12.08 2.68 1.24
N LEU A 35 11.02 2.79 2.05
CA LEU A 35 9.65 2.83 1.54
C LEU A 35 9.32 4.13 0.81
N ILE A 36 9.83 5.29 1.28
CA ILE A 36 9.54 6.58 0.63
C ILE A 36 10.25 6.70 -0.72
N PRO A 37 11.56 6.42 -0.88
CA PRO A 37 12.19 6.46 -2.21
C PRO A 37 11.52 5.51 -3.22
N LEU A 38 11.16 4.29 -2.80
CA LEU A 38 10.40 3.38 -3.66
C LEU A 38 9.01 3.94 -4.00
N GLY A 39 8.33 4.54 -3.02
CA GLY A 39 7.07 5.24 -3.21
C GLY A 39 7.17 6.38 -4.23
N VAL A 40 8.24 7.20 -4.16
CA VAL A 40 8.52 8.28 -5.13
C VAL A 40 8.68 7.70 -6.53
N LEU A 41 9.49 6.64 -6.69
CA LEU A 41 9.72 6.01 -7.99
C LEU A 41 8.43 5.46 -8.59
N LEU A 42 7.62 4.76 -7.79
CA LEU A 42 6.36 4.17 -8.24
C LEU A 42 5.31 5.25 -8.55
N ALA A 43 5.18 6.25 -7.69
CA ALA A 43 4.26 7.37 -7.91
C ALA A 43 4.64 8.17 -9.17
N ALA A 44 5.92 8.48 -9.37
CA ALA A 44 6.39 9.14 -10.59
C ALA A 44 6.12 8.30 -11.84
N GLY A 45 6.44 7.00 -11.78
CA GLY A 45 6.15 6.06 -12.86
C GLY A 45 4.67 6.02 -13.20
N GLU A 46 3.80 5.95 -12.20
CA GLU A 46 2.35 6.00 -12.40
C GLU A 46 1.89 7.31 -13.05
N GLN A 47 2.37 8.47 -12.60
CA GLN A 47 2.00 9.75 -13.20
C GLN A 47 2.39 9.81 -14.69
N LEU A 48 3.57 9.29 -15.04
CA LEU A 48 4.04 9.20 -16.43
C LEU A 48 3.19 8.23 -17.26
N LEU A 49 2.83 7.08 -16.71
CA LEU A 49 2.00 6.08 -17.39
C LEU A 49 0.56 6.55 -17.60
N LEU A 50 0.00 7.34 -16.66
CA LEU A 50 -1.35 7.89 -16.78
C LEU A 50 -1.41 9.12 -17.70
N TYR A 51 -0.30 9.81 -17.93
CA TYR A 51 -0.26 11.01 -18.77
C TYR A 51 -0.86 10.84 -20.18
N PRO A 52 -0.50 9.82 -20.99
CA PRO A 52 -1.13 9.64 -22.30
C PRO A 52 -2.63 9.41 -22.22
N LEU A 53 -3.11 8.66 -21.21
CA LEU A 53 -4.55 8.45 -20.99
C LEU A 53 -5.26 9.74 -20.58
N ARG A 54 -4.63 10.60 -19.77
CA ARG A 54 -5.17 11.92 -19.43
C ARG A 54 -5.33 12.79 -20.66
N ARG A 55 -4.37 12.74 -21.58
CA ARG A 55 -4.43 13.47 -22.86
C ARG A 55 -5.57 12.96 -23.74
N LEU A 56 -5.75 11.64 -23.84
CA LEU A 56 -6.84 11.02 -24.61
C LEU A 56 -8.22 11.30 -24.02
N ALA A 57 -8.35 11.33 -22.70
CA ALA A 57 -9.61 11.62 -22.00
C ALA A 57 -9.92 13.12 -21.90
N GLU A 58 -9.03 13.98 -22.42
CA GLU A 58 -9.08 15.45 -22.26
C GLU A 58 -9.25 15.84 -20.79
N ALA A 59 -8.53 15.14 -19.91
CA ALA A 59 -8.58 15.34 -18.47
C ALA A 59 -7.71 16.54 -18.07
N VAL A 60 -8.32 17.53 -17.44
CA VAL A 60 -7.67 18.82 -17.15
C VAL A 60 -7.21 18.90 -15.68
N PRO A 61 -5.97 19.35 -15.41
CA PRO A 61 -5.47 19.54 -14.05
C PRO A 61 -6.22 20.66 -13.30
N PRO A 62 -6.25 20.66 -11.96
CA PRO A 62 -5.55 19.72 -11.07
C PRO A 62 -6.36 18.47 -10.70
N VAL A 63 -7.67 18.48 -10.97
CA VAL A 63 -8.58 17.40 -10.56
C VAL A 63 -8.56 16.23 -11.56
N TRP A 64 -8.03 16.44 -12.77
CA TRP A 64 -8.07 15.48 -13.88
C TRP A 64 -9.51 15.09 -14.25
N TRP A 65 -10.38 16.09 -14.28
CA TRP A 65 -11.76 15.95 -14.74
C TRP A 65 -11.83 16.09 -16.27
N SER A 66 -12.74 15.35 -16.93
CA SER A 66 -12.91 15.41 -18.38
C SER A 66 -13.81 16.59 -18.77
N GLU A 67 -13.28 17.50 -19.60
CA GLU A 67 -14.05 18.63 -20.16
C GLU A 67 -14.93 18.20 -21.34
N SER A 68 -14.52 17.18 -22.09
CA SER A 68 -15.28 16.67 -23.26
C SER A 68 -16.57 15.94 -22.89
N GLY A 69 -16.79 15.64 -21.61
CA GLY A 69 -17.92 14.83 -21.16
C GLY A 69 -17.81 13.35 -21.56
N SER A 70 -16.63 12.90 -22.01
CA SER A 70 -16.37 11.51 -22.42
C SER A 70 -16.22 10.58 -21.21
N PHE A 71 -17.35 10.32 -20.55
CA PHE A 71 -17.42 9.46 -19.36
C PHE A 71 -16.68 8.12 -19.51
N PRO A 72 -16.76 7.38 -20.65
CA PRO A 72 -16.05 6.11 -20.79
C PRO A 72 -14.52 6.22 -20.71
N LEU A 73 -13.91 7.22 -21.36
CA LEU A 73 -12.45 7.41 -21.34
C LEU A 73 -11.98 7.91 -19.98
N TRP A 74 -12.74 8.82 -19.37
CA TRP A 74 -12.47 9.26 -18.01
C TRP A 74 -12.58 8.12 -16.99
N TRP A 75 -13.60 7.26 -17.13
CA TRP A 75 -13.75 6.08 -16.28
C TRP A 75 -12.61 5.07 -16.48
N GLN A 76 -12.18 4.86 -17.73
CA GLN A 76 -11.01 4.03 -18.04
C GLN A 76 -9.74 4.60 -17.41
N LEU A 77 -9.53 5.91 -17.46
CA LEU A 77 -8.43 6.58 -16.77
C LEU A 77 -8.45 6.29 -15.27
N LEU A 78 -9.61 6.41 -14.62
CA LEU A 78 -9.75 6.07 -13.19
C LEU A 78 -9.46 4.59 -12.92
N ALA A 79 -9.96 3.69 -13.77
CA ALA A 79 -9.76 2.25 -13.61
C ALA A 79 -8.29 1.84 -13.77
N VAL A 80 -7.58 2.43 -14.74
CA VAL A 80 -6.13 2.24 -14.91
C VAL A 80 -5.36 2.85 -13.73
N GLY A 81 -5.77 4.01 -13.23
CA GLY A 81 -5.20 4.61 -12.02
C GLY A 81 -5.35 3.70 -10.80
N ALA A 82 -6.54 3.17 -10.55
CA ALA A 82 -6.80 2.23 -9.46
C ALA A 82 -5.95 0.95 -9.58
N ALA A 83 -5.77 0.43 -10.81
CA ALA A 83 -4.89 -0.70 -11.06
C ALA A 83 -3.41 -0.39 -10.80
N GLY A 84 -2.92 0.76 -11.27
CA GLY A 84 -1.55 1.24 -11.02
C GLY A 84 -1.26 1.44 -9.54
N GLU A 85 -2.23 1.98 -8.81
CA GLU A 85 -2.15 2.14 -7.37
C GLU A 85 -2.07 0.78 -6.65
N ALA A 86 -2.95 -0.17 -7.00
CA ALA A 86 -2.94 -1.51 -6.42
C ALA A 86 -1.62 -2.25 -6.65
N VAL A 87 -1.04 -2.11 -7.86
CA VAL A 87 0.29 -2.63 -8.19
C VAL A 87 1.36 -1.96 -7.33
N SER A 88 1.34 -0.64 -7.20
CA SER A 88 2.33 0.10 -6.41
C SER A 88 2.29 -0.30 -4.93
N VAL A 89 1.09 -0.42 -4.36
CA VAL A 89 0.88 -0.89 -2.98
C VAL A 89 1.32 -2.34 -2.81
N LEU A 90 1.06 -3.22 -3.78
CA LEU A 90 1.55 -4.61 -3.75
C LEU A 90 3.08 -4.69 -3.73
N LEU A 91 3.75 -3.93 -4.60
CA LEU A 91 5.21 -3.92 -4.69
C LEU A 91 5.86 -3.40 -3.40
N LEU A 92 5.31 -2.33 -2.82
CA LEU A 92 5.75 -1.78 -1.52
C LEU A 92 5.35 -2.67 -0.34
N GLY A 93 4.27 -3.44 -0.48
CA GLY A 93 3.76 -4.37 0.51
C GLY A 93 4.78 -5.44 0.87
N ASN A 94 5.69 -5.79 -0.04
CA ASN A 94 6.73 -6.79 0.22
C ASN A 94 7.75 -6.31 1.28
N PRO A 95 8.49 -5.21 1.08
CA PRO A 95 9.38 -4.68 2.11
C PRO A 95 8.61 -4.24 3.37
N ALA A 96 7.39 -3.72 3.23
CA ALA A 96 6.55 -3.37 4.39
C ALA A 96 6.19 -4.60 5.24
N ALA A 97 5.77 -5.70 4.62
CA ALA A 97 5.46 -6.96 5.31
C ALA A 97 6.68 -7.50 6.06
N ARG A 98 7.85 -7.48 5.43
CA ARG A 98 9.10 -7.92 6.07
C ARG A 98 9.50 -7.05 7.24
N ALA A 99 9.34 -5.73 7.11
CA ALA A 99 9.55 -4.80 8.20
C ALA A 99 8.58 -5.06 9.36
N ALA A 100 7.30 -5.31 9.08
CA ALA A 100 6.30 -5.62 10.09
C ALA A 100 6.61 -6.95 10.80
N GLY A 101 7.02 -7.97 10.04
CA GLY A 101 7.45 -9.25 10.61
C GLY A 101 8.68 -9.10 11.51
N ALA A 102 9.68 -8.31 11.10
CA ALA A 102 10.83 -8.00 11.94
C ALA A 102 10.42 -7.23 13.21
N ALA A 103 9.55 -6.22 13.08
CA ALA A 103 9.04 -5.44 14.19
C ALA A 103 8.28 -6.31 15.20
N LEU A 104 7.45 -7.25 14.74
CA LEU A 104 6.73 -8.20 15.59
C LEU A 104 7.68 -9.12 16.39
N LEU A 105 8.84 -9.41 15.82
CA LEU A 105 9.92 -10.16 16.46
C LEU A 105 10.78 -9.29 17.40
N GLY A 106 10.44 -8.00 17.56
CA GLY A 106 11.17 -7.07 18.43
C GLY A 106 12.48 -6.55 17.85
N ARG A 107 12.68 -6.67 16.54
CA ARG A 107 13.91 -6.24 15.85
C ARG A 107 13.63 -5.24 14.74
N ARG A 108 14.61 -4.41 14.41
CA ARG A 108 14.55 -3.50 13.27
C ARG A 108 15.24 -4.13 12.06
N ALA A 109 14.50 -4.35 10.97
CA ALA A 109 15.11 -4.80 9.71
C ALA A 109 15.95 -3.69 9.09
N GLY A 110 17.15 -4.04 8.60
CA GLY A 110 18.01 -3.13 7.84
C GLY A 110 17.64 -3.04 6.37
N VAL A 111 18.13 -2.01 5.66
CA VAL A 111 17.85 -1.78 4.22
C VAL A 111 18.22 -3.00 3.37
N GLY A 112 19.43 -3.51 3.54
CA GLY A 112 19.89 -4.70 2.82
C GLY A 112 19.06 -5.93 3.15
N GLU A 113 18.57 -6.04 4.40
CA GLU A 113 17.64 -7.11 4.73
C GLU A 113 16.36 -6.96 3.90
N LEU A 114 15.66 -5.82 3.97
CA LEU A 114 14.38 -5.57 3.30
C LEU A 114 14.42 -5.75 1.77
N LEU A 115 15.55 -5.45 1.13
CA LEU A 115 15.70 -5.52 -0.31
C LEU A 115 16.30 -6.84 -0.82
N ARG A 116 16.87 -7.69 0.05
CA ARG A 116 17.49 -8.97 -0.34
C ARG A 116 16.55 -9.84 -1.20
N PRO A 117 16.93 -10.20 -2.44
CA PRO A 117 16.10 -10.96 -3.36
C PRO A 117 15.61 -12.31 -2.82
N ALA A 118 16.51 -13.07 -2.19
CA ALA A 118 16.23 -14.40 -1.69
C ALA A 118 15.17 -14.41 -0.56
N GLY A 119 15.16 -13.38 0.29
CA GLY A 119 14.21 -13.26 1.39
C GLY A 119 12.92 -12.55 1.03
N ALA A 120 12.97 -11.62 0.06
CA ALA A 120 11.81 -10.86 -0.39
C ALA A 120 10.94 -11.64 -1.38
N ARG A 121 11.48 -12.61 -2.14
CA ARG A 121 10.73 -13.28 -3.21
C ARG A 121 10.16 -12.28 -4.22
N TRP A 122 10.93 -11.24 -4.53
CA TRP A 122 10.55 -10.18 -5.47
C TRP A 122 10.05 -10.73 -6.81
N GLY A 123 10.66 -11.81 -7.31
CA GLY A 123 10.19 -12.46 -8.53
C GLY A 123 8.71 -12.90 -8.45
N VAL A 124 8.27 -13.44 -7.32
CA VAL A 124 6.86 -13.81 -7.12
C VAL A 124 5.97 -12.58 -7.05
N THR A 125 6.36 -11.54 -6.30
CA THR A 125 5.58 -10.29 -6.22
C THR A 125 5.46 -9.60 -7.57
N LEU A 126 6.55 -9.54 -8.35
CA LEU A 126 6.58 -8.97 -9.70
C LEU A 126 5.70 -9.77 -10.67
N LEU A 127 5.71 -11.11 -10.59
CA LEU A 127 4.83 -11.96 -11.40
C LEU A 127 3.35 -11.82 -11.02
N LEU A 128 3.05 -11.53 -9.75
CA LEU A 128 1.67 -11.29 -9.29
C LEU A 128 1.17 -9.89 -9.60
N ALA A 129 2.05 -8.90 -9.76
CA ALA A 129 1.69 -7.52 -10.08
C ALA A 129 0.72 -7.41 -11.27
N PRO A 130 0.97 -8.01 -12.46
CA PRO A 130 0.03 -7.92 -13.57
C PRO A 130 -1.32 -8.58 -13.27
N ALA A 131 -1.34 -9.68 -12.50
CA ALA A 131 -2.60 -10.35 -12.13
C ALA A 131 -3.44 -9.51 -11.15
N VAL A 132 -2.80 -8.91 -10.14
CA VAL A 132 -3.46 -7.99 -9.18
C VAL A 132 -3.93 -6.73 -9.89
N GLY A 133 -3.10 -6.15 -10.77
CA GLY A 133 -3.45 -4.99 -11.58
C GLY A 133 -4.63 -5.27 -12.50
N LEU A 134 -4.63 -6.42 -13.20
CA LEU A 134 -5.73 -6.83 -14.07
C LEU A 134 -7.03 -7.04 -13.29
N LEU A 135 -6.98 -7.73 -12.15
CA LEU A 135 -8.16 -7.94 -11.32
C LEU A 135 -8.72 -6.61 -10.81
N MET A 136 -7.85 -5.71 -10.34
CA MET A 136 -8.26 -4.38 -9.91
C MET A 136 -8.87 -3.58 -11.06
N LEU A 137 -8.25 -3.59 -12.24
CA LEU A 137 -8.75 -2.94 -13.45
C LEU A 137 -10.17 -3.43 -13.78
N VAL A 138 -10.38 -4.75 -13.81
CA VAL A 138 -11.71 -5.34 -14.08
C VAL A 138 -12.71 -4.89 -13.01
N THR A 139 -12.36 -4.98 -11.72
CA THR A 139 -13.28 -4.54 -10.65
C THR A 139 -13.58 -3.05 -10.72
N ALA A 140 -12.63 -2.22 -11.15
CA ALA A 140 -12.82 -0.78 -11.32
C ALA A 140 -13.64 -0.43 -12.56
N LEU A 141 -13.53 -1.19 -13.63
CA LEU A 141 -14.42 -1.03 -14.79
C LEU A 141 -15.88 -1.36 -14.44
N LEU A 142 -16.11 -2.24 -13.46
CA LEU A 142 -17.43 -2.64 -12.98
C LEU A 142 -18.08 -1.66 -11.97
N GLY A 143 -17.68 -0.39 -11.96
CA GLY A 143 -18.28 0.60 -11.06
C GLY A 143 -17.79 0.43 -9.62
N PRO A 144 -18.67 0.42 -8.60
CA PRO A 144 -18.27 0.38 -7.18
C PRO A 144 -17.58 -0.92 -6.74
N ALA A 145 -17.54 -1.94 -7.60
CA ALA A 145 -16.85 -3.20 -7.32
C ALA A 145 -15.35 -3.02 -7.05
N TRP A 146 -14.73 -1.89 -7.41
CA TRP A 146 -13.35 -1.57 -7.01
C TRP A 146 -13.16 -1.60 -5.50
N LEU A 147 -14.18 -1.24 -4.70
CA LEU A 147 -14.12 -1.33 -3.24
C LEU A 147 -13.89 -2.78 -2.79
N VAL A 148 -14.55 -3.73 -3.45
CA VAL A 148 -14.37 -5.16 -3.17
C VAL A 148 -12.96 -5.60 -3.57
N GLY A 149 -12.50 -5.22 -4.76
CA GLY A 149 -11.12 -5.48 -5.20
C GLY A 149 -10.08 -4.95 -4.20
N TRP A 150 -10.27 -3.71 -3.74
CA TRP A 150 -9.42 -3.10 -2.72
C TRP A 150 -9.46 -3.87 -1.42
N GLY A 151 -10.63 -4.12 -0.84
CA GLY A 151 -10.75 -4.84 0.43
C GLY A 151 -10.10 -6.22 0.43
N LEU A 152 -10.13 -6.94 -0.69
CA LEU A 152 -9.67 -8.34 -0.78
C LEU A 152 -8.20 -8.52 -1.14
N LEU A 153 -7.56 -7.58 -1.85
CA LEU A 153 -6.22 -7.77 -2.42
C LEU A 153 -5.06 -7.25 -1.58
N GLY A 154 -5.31 -6.54 -0.48
CA GLY A 154 -4.24 -5.88 0.29
C GLY A 154 -3.20 -6.81 0.89
N SER A 155 -3.61 -7.97 1.39
CA SER A 155 -2.72 -8.89 2.08
C SER A 155 -1.90 -9.78 1.14
N VAL A 156 -2.00 -9.64 -0.19
CA VAL A 156 -1.29 -10.50 -1.14
C VAL A 156 0.23 -10.44 -0.94
N ALA A 157 0.81 -9.24 -0.79
CA ALA A 157 2.23 -9.09 -0.57
C ALA A 157 2.68 -9.71 0.77
N ALA A 158 1.89 -9.53 1.82
CA ALA A 158 2.15 -10.12 3.13
C ALA A 158 2.05 -11.66 3.11
N ALA A 159 1.08 -12.22 2.38
CA ALA A 159 0.98 -13.66 2.17
C ALA A 159 2.18 -14.25 1.41
N VAL A 160 2.73 -13.52 0.43
CA VAL A 160 3.95 -13.94 -0.29
C VAL A 160 5.18 -13.87 0.60
N ALA A 161 5.37 -12.75 1.32
CA ALA A 161 6.59 -12.44 2.05
C ALA A 161 6.65 -13.08 3.44
N LEU A 162 5.54 -13.09 4.19
CA LEU A 162 5.48 -13.61 5.56
C LEU A 162 5.01 -15.06 5.60
N ASP A 163 3.88 -15.37 4.96
CA ASP A 163 3.33 -16.73 4.98
C ASP A 163 4.07 -17.67 4.01
N ARG A 164 4.96 -17.12 3.16
CA ARG A 164 5.75 -17.84 2.14
C ARG A 164 4.91 -18.68 1.18
N VAL A 165 3.67 -18.25 0.92
CA VAL A 165 2.77 -18.95 0.00
C VAL A 165 3.30 -18.85 -1.44
N PRO A 166 3.33 -19.94 -2.23
CA PRO A 166 3.86 -19.91 -3.58
C PRO A 166 2.90 -19.22 -4.57
N GLY A 167 3.46 -18.37 -5.43
CA GLY A 167 2.81 -17.90 -6.67
C GLY A 167 1.36 -17.43 -6.51
N LEU A 168 0.51 -17.92 -7.41
CA LEU A 168 -0.91 -17.57 -7.48
C LEU A 168 -1.71 -18.01 -6.24
N SER A 169 -1.24 -18.98 -5.45
CA SER A 169 -1.90 -19.41 -4.22
C SER A 169 -1.92 -18.32 -3.13
N ALA A 170 -1.09 -17.29 -3.27
CA ALA A 170 -1.10 -16.13 -2.37
C ALA A 170 -2.39 -15.30 -2.49
N VAL A 171 -3.01 -15.24 -3.67
CA VAL A 171 -4.26 -14.50 -3.91
C VAL A 171 -5.43 -15.10 -3.13
N PRO A 172 -5.80 -16.39 -3.30
CA PRO A 172 -6.91 -16.96 -2.54
C PRO A 172 -6.61 -17.00 -1.03
N ARG A 173 -5.34 -17.09 -0.62
CA ARG A 173 -4.95 -16.94 0.79
C ARG A 173 -5.29 -15.55 1.32
N ALA A 174 -4.86 -14.50 0.61
CA ALA A 174 -5.14 -13.11 0.97
C ALA A 174 -6.65 -12.85 1.06
N VAL A 175 -7.41 -13.31 0.06
CA VAL A 175 -8.87 -13.21 0.02
C VAL A 175 -9.50 -13.92 1.23
N ARG A 176 -9.09 -15.16 1.53
CA ARG A 176 -9.62 -15.92 2.69
C ARG A 176 -9.36 -15.21 4.02
N LEU A 177 -8.20 -14.60 4.19
CA LEU A 177 -7.92 -13.81 5.40
C LEU A 177 -8.72 -12.50 5.40
N ALA A 178 -8.87 -11.84 4.26
CA ALA A 178 -9.61 -10.59 4.13
C ALA A 178 -11.09 -10.73 4.51
N VAL A 179 -11.72 -11.84 4.11
CA VAL A 179 -13.13 -12.14 4.45
C VAL A 179 -13.32 -12.66 5.87
N ARG A 180 -12.24 -13.07 6.55
CA ARG A 180 -12.30 -13.53 7.94
C ARG A 180 -12.21 -12.32 8.88
N GLY A 181 -13.35 -11.94 9.43
CA GLY A 181 -13.43 -10.85 10.41
C GLY A 181 -13.44 -9.47 9.73
N ARG A 182 -12.62 -8.55 10.22
CA ARG A 182 -12.69 -7.12 9.88
C ARG A 182 -11.57 -6.63 8.95
N ALA A 183 -10.72 -7.53 8.43
CA ALA A 183 -9.52 -7.16 7.70
C ALA A 183 -9.84 -6.31 6.46
N ALA A 184 -10.82 -6.73 5.64
CA ALA A 184 -11.27 -5.96 4.48
C ALA A 184 -11.86 -4.59 4.88
N ALA A 185 -12.65 -4.54 5.97
CA ALA A 185 -13.26 -3.30 6.45
C ALA A 185 -12.21 -2.29 6.96
N VAL A 186 -11.20 -2.75 7.71
CA VAL A 186 -10.08 -1.89 8.17
C VAL A 186 -9.29 -1.36 6.99
N ARG A 187 -9.03 -2.19 5.98
CA ARG A 187 -8.35 -1.77 4.76
C ARG A 187 -9.15 -0.73 3.99
N LEU A 188 -10.46 -0.96 3.83
CA LEU A 188 -11.36 0.00 3.18
C LEU A 188 -11.39 1.33 3.94
N LEU A 189 -11.48 1.29 5.26
CA LEU A 189 -11.43 2.49 6.09
C LEU A 189 -10.12 3.25 5.90
N GLY A 190 -8.98 2.55 5.93
CA GLY A 190 -7.66 3.14 5.71
C GLY A 190 -7.52 3.73 4.30
N TYR A 191 -8.00 3.02 3.29
CA TYR A 191 -8.01 3.50 1.91
C TYR A 191 -8.89 4.74 1.75
N LEU A 192 -10.13 4.73 2.26
CA LEU A 192 -11.05 5.86 2.13
C LEU A 192 -10.56 7.09 2.90
N GLY A 193 -10.08 6.90 4.14
CA GLY A 193 -9.48 7.98 4.92
C GLY A 193 -8.27 8.57 4.20
N TRP A 194 -7.43 7.70 3.62
CA TRP A 194 -6.30 8.16 2.83
C TRP A 194 -6.72 8.84 1.52
N TRP A 195 -7.77 8.37 0.84
CA TRP A 195 -8.28 8.97 -0.39
C TRP A 195 -8.74 10.40 -0.16
N VAL A 196 -9.46 10.66 0.95
CA VAL A 196 -9.86 12.01 1.36
C VAL A 196 -8.63 12.90 1.61
N LEU A 197 -7.65 12.41 2.38
CA LEU A 197 -6.41 13.13 2.64
C LEU A 197 -5.63 13.40 1.34
N ARG A 198 -5.60 12.42 0.43
CA ARG A 198 -4.89 12.52 -0.84
C ARG A 198 -5.45 13.65 -1.70
N VAL A 199 -6.77 13.69 -1.87
CA VAL A 199 -7.45 14.74 -2.63
C VAL A 199 -7.20 16.10 -1.98
N GLY A 200 -7.39 16.22 -0.67
CA GLY A 200 -7.18 17.47 0.05
C GLY A 200 -5.74 17.98 -0.03
N LEU A 201 -4.74 17.11 0.14
CA LEU A 201 -3.32 17.49 0.09
C LEU A 201 -2.87 17.82 -1.33
N ALA A 202 -3.27 17.05 -2.34
CA ALA A 202 -2.87 17.28 -3.72
C ALA A 202 -3.45 18.60 -4.25
N LEU A 203 -4.74 18.84 -3.99
CA LEU A 203 -5.39 20.10 -4.35
C LEU A 203 -4.85 21.27 -3.53
N GLY A 204 -4.67 21.09 -2.22
CA GLY A 204 -4.11 22.12 -1.34
C GLY A 204 -2.70 22.54 -1.76
N LEU A 205 -1.85 21.58 -2.15
CA LEU A 205 -0.51 21.87 -2.66
C LEU A 205 -0.56 22.63 -3.99
N PHE A 206 -1.43 22.20 -4.91
CA PHE A 206 -1.59 22.86 -6.21
C PHE A 206 -2.11 24.30 -6.07
N PHE A 207 -3.24 24.48 -5.37
CA PHE A 207 -3.84 25.81 -5.14
C PHE A 207 -2.97 26.69 -4.22
N GLY A 208 -2.18 26.09 -3.33
CA GLY A 208 -1.15 26.80 -2.56
C GLY A 208 -0.07 27.41 -3.45
N VAL A 209 0.45 26.65 -4.41
CA VAL A 209 1.42 27.16 -5.41
C VAL A 209 0.80 28.26 -6.28
N GLU A 210 -0.46 28.07 -6.70
CA GLU A 210 -1.21 29.04 -7.50
C GLU A 210 -1.41 30.36 -6.74
N SER A 211 -1.94 30.30 -5.52
CA SER A 211 -2.27 31.48 -4.70
C SER A 211 -1.04 32.27 -4.26
N LEU A 212 0.11 31.62 -4.11
CA LEU A 212 1.37 32.28 -3.78
C LEU A 212 2.13 32.78 -5.02
N HIS A 213 1.59 32.59 -6.22
CA HIS A 213 2.22 32.94 -7.49
C HIS A 213 3.66 32.43 -7.63
N LEU A 214 3.95 31.25 -7.07
CA LEU A 214 5.31 30.70 -7.05
C LEU A 214 5.76 30.21 -8.42
N VAL A 215 4.79 29.89 -9.29
CA VAL A 215 5.01 29.34 -10.63
C VAL A 215 3.93 29.91 -11.56
N ASP A 216 4.29 30.15 -12.82
CA ASP A 216 3.34 30.57 -13.85
C ASP A 216 2.45 29.41 -14.31
N LEU A 217 1.31 29.25 -13.65
CA LEU A 217 0.32 28.21 -13.98
C LEU A 217 -0.60 28.62 -15.15
N THR A 218 -0.36 29.77 -15.79
CA THR A 218 -1.06 30.14 -17.02
C THR A 218 -0.56 29.32 -18.21
N ASP A 219 0.71 28.89 -18.18
CA ASP A 219 1.26 27.92 -19.13
C ASP A 219 0.65 26.53 -18.86
N PRO A 220 -0.09 25.94 -19.83
CA PRO A 220 -0.69 24.62 -19.69
C PRO A 220 0.32 23.51 -19.39
N ALA A 221 1.55 23.61 -19.88
CA ALA A 221 2.60 22.61 -19.65
C ALA A 221 3.04 22.65 -18.18
N VAL A 222 3.33 23.84 -17.67
CA VAL A 222 3.71 24.07 -16.27
C VAL A 222 2.58 23.66 -15.33
N ARG A 223 1.33 24.01 -15.65
CA ARG A 223 0.14 23.61 -14.88
C ARG A 223 0.00 22.09 -14.79
N THR A 224 0.18 21.40 -15.91
CA THR A 224 0.14 19.94 -15.99
C THR A 224 1.23 19.31 -15.13
N THR A 225 2.46 19.78 -15.27
CA THR A 225 3.61 19.29 -14.51
C THR A 225 3.45 19.55 -13.02
N ALA A 226 2.98 20.73 -12.62
CA ALA A 226 2.70 21.07 -11.23
C ALA A 226 1.66 20.12 -10.61
N ALA A 227 0.56 19.84 -11.33
CA ALA A 227 -0.43 18.87 -10.87
C ALA A 227 0.16 17.45 -10.77
N MET A 228 0.91 16.98 -11.77
CA MET A 228 1.56 15.65 -11.71
C MET A 228 2.53 15.55 -10.53
N ILE A 229 3.31 16.59 -10.25
CA ILE A 229 4.21 16.66 -9.10
C ILE A 229 3.40 16.62 -7.79
N ALA A 230 2.33 17.40 -7.68
CA ALA A 230 1.52 17.45 -6.47
C ALA A 230 0.89 16.08 -6.15
N TRP A 231 0.23 15.46 -7.12
CA TRP A 231 -0.33 14.12 -6.97
C TRP A 231 0.75 13.06 -6.73
N GLY A 232 1.87 13.12 -7.45
CA GLY A 232 3.00 12.21 -7.28
C GLY A 232 3.63 12.31 -5.89
N ALA A 233 3.81 13.52 -5.36
CA ALA A 233 4.37 13.77 -4.03
C ALA A 233 3.47 13.17 -2.95
N VAL A 234 2.15 13.39 -3.03
CA VAL A 234 1.19 12.81 -2.09
C VAL A 234 1.17 11.28 -2.21
N ASN A 235 1.17 10.75 -3.44
CA ASN A 235 1.18 9.31 -3.69
C ASN A 235 2.46 8.62 -3.20
N SER A 236 3.59 9.33 -3.20
CA SER A 236 4.87 8.81 -2.70
C SER A 236 4.85 8.45 -1.21
N VAL A 237 3.94 9.05 -0.44
CA VAL A 237 3.69 8.75 0.98
C VAL A 237 2.49 7.80 1.13
N ALA A 238 1.47 7.98 0.29
CA ALA A 238 0.27 7.16 0.24
C ALA A 238 0.53 5.67 0.14
N TYR A 239 1.24 5.29 -0.91
CA TYR A 239 1.42 3.91 -1.28
C TYR A 239 2.20 3.14 -0.22
N PRO A 240 3.30 3.67 0.34
CA PRO A 240 3.97 2.97 1.41
C PRO A 240 3.17 2.97 2.72
N ALA A 241 2.37 3.99 3.03
CA ALA A 241 1.49 3.99 4.20
C ALA A 241 0.43 2.88 4.11
N LEU A 242 -0.24 2.73 2.96
CA LEU A 242 -1.22 1.67 2.71
C LEU A 242 -0.56 0.29 2.72
N ALA A 243 0.64 0.15 2.16
CA ALA A 243 1.42 -1.08 2.22
C ALA A 243 1.80 -1.48 3.66
N CYS A 244 2.16 -0.50 4.50
CA CYS A 244 2.37 -0.73 5.93
C CYS A 244 1.09 -1.15 6.64
N LEU A 245 -0.05 -0.51 6.34
CA LEU A 245 -1.33 -0.90 6.90
C LEU A 245 -1.68 -2.36 6.54
N ASP A 246 -1.48 -2.77 5.29
CA ASP A 246 -1.71 -4.15 4.85
C ASP A 246 -0.87 -5.16 5.62
N ALA A 247 0.41 -4.85 5.81
CA ALA A 247 1.33 -5.71 6.54
C ALA A 247 0.90 -5.90 8.01
N VAL A 248 0.56 -4.81 8.69
CA VAL A 248 0.12 -4.85 10.11
C VAL A 248 -1.25 -5.53 10.22
N ASN A 249 -2.19 -5.20 9.35
CA ASN A 249 -3.53 -5.77 9.33
C ASN A 249 -3.49 -7.29 9.03
N HIS A 250 -2.60 -7.74 8.14
CA HIS A 250 -2.37 -9.17 7.88
C HIS A 250 -1.90 -9.90 9.14
N LEU A 251 -0.93 -9.33 9.87
CA LEU A 251 -0.44 -9.91 11.13
C LEU A 251 -1.52 -9.93 12.22
N ASP A 252 -2.27 -8.85 12.42
CA ASP A 252 -3.40 -8.79 13.37
C ASP A 252 -4.45 -9.85 13.03
N THR A 253 -4.77 -10.00 11.74
CA THR A 253 -5.74 -11.00 11.27
C THR A 253 -5.24 -12.41 11.58
N ARG A 254 -3.95 -12.70 11.38
CA ARG A 254 -3.36 -14.01 11.74
C ARG A 254 -3.34 -14.25 13.25
N MET A 255 -3.08 -13.23 14.07
CA MET A 255 -3.21 -13.38 15.53
C MET A 255 -4.65 -13.74 15.92
N ARG A 256 -5.63 -13.03 15.37
CA ARG A 256 -7.04 -13.21 15.69
C ARG A 256 -7.63 -14.54 15.20
N THR A 257 -7.23 -14.98 14.02
CA THR A 257 -7.90 -16.10 13.34
C THR A 257 -7.08 -17.39 13.32
N GLU A 258 -5.77 -17.32 13.54
CA GLU A 258 -4.85 -18.46 13.45
C GLU A 258 -4.00 -18.64 14.71
N GLY A 259 -4.16 -17.79 15.72
CA GLY A 259 -3.40 -17.86 16.97
C GLY A 259 -1.90 -17.66 16.78
N LEU A 260 -1.49 -16.79 15.85
CA LEU A 260 -0.07 -16.49 15.59
C LEU A 260 0.67 -16.05 16.86
N ASP A 261 0.01 -15.30 17.74
CA ASP A 261 0.51 -14.88 19.04
C ASP A 261 0.81 -16.09 19.96
N ILE A 262 -0.09 -17.08 20.00
CA ILE A 262 0.09 -18.33 20.74
C ILE A 262 1.27 -19.13 20.19
N GLN A 263 1.39 -19.22 18.85
CA GLN A 263 2.50 -19.91 18.19
C GLN A 263 3.84 -19.24 18.53
N LEU A 264 3.90 -17.91 18.47
CA LEU A 264 5.10 -17.15 18.81
C LEU A 264 5.48 -17.28 20.30
N ALA A 265 4.50 -17.36 21.19
CA ALA A 265 4.74 -17.58 22.62
C ALA A 265 5.30 -18.97 22.93
N ARG A 266 4.95 -19.98 22.12
CA ARG A 266 5.39 -21.38 22.29
C ARG A 266 6.69 -21.71 21.57
N THR A 267 7.11 -20.87 20.62
CA THR A 267 8.32 -21.13 19.83
C THR A 267 9.57 -20.77 20.63
N PRO A 268 10.57 -21.65 20.76
CA PRO A 268 11.83 -21.34 21.45
C PRO A 268 12.51 -20.10 20.88
N ALA A 269 13.10 -19.26 21.74
CA ALA A 269 13.67 -17.97 21.35
C ALA A 269 14.69 -18.05 20.20
N GLY A 270 15.47 -19.13 20.12
CA GLY A 270 16.44 -19.36 19.03
C GLY A 270 15.82 -19.65 17.67
N LEU A 271 14.62 -20.25 17.61
CA LEU A 271 13.89 -20.52 16.37
C LEU A 271 13.08 -19.31 15.90
N VAL A 272 12.59 -18.49 16.83
CA VAL A 272 11.93 -17.21 16.56
C VAL A 272 12.87 -16.23 15.83
N ALA A 273 14.17 -16.30 16.10
CA ALA A 273 15.18 -15.50 15.41
C ALA A 273 15.35 -15.88 13.92
N ALA A 274 15.01 -17.12 13.53
CA ALA A 274 15.15 -17.62 12.15
C ALA A 274 14.02 -17.15 11.21
N GLY A 275 12.90 -16.66 11.77
CA GLY A 275 11.78 -16.09 11.01
C GLY A 275 10.42 -16.40 11.63
N LEU A 276 9.36 -15.80 11.07
CA LEU A 276 8.00 -16.18 11.43
C LEU A 276 7.70 -17.61 10.98
N PRO A 277 6.99 -18.41 11.79
CA PRO A 277 6.55 -19.74 11.38
C PRO A 277 5.69 -19.63 10.12
N ALA A 278 6.01 -20.46 9.13
CA ALA A 278 5.20 -20.62 7.93
C ALA A 278 3.84 -21.23 8.32
N VAL A 279 2.82 -21.00 7.49
CA VAL A 279 1.51 -21.63 7.70
C VAL A 279 1.67 -23.15 7.48
N ASP A 280 1.18 -23.95 8.43
CA ASP A 280 1.07 -25.40 8.23
C ASP A 280 0.18 -25.67 7.00
N ARG A 281 0.72 -26.41 6.04
CA ARG A 281 0.07 -26.68 4.75
C ARG A 281 -1.08 -27.67 4.90
#